data_AF-A0A2J6PEQ5-F1
#
_entry.id   AF-A0A2J6PEQ5-F1
#
_cell.length_a   1.000
_cell.length_b   1.000
_cell.length_c   1.000
_cell.angle_alpha   90.00
_cell.angle_beta   90.00
_cell.angle_gamma   90.00
#
_symmetry.space_group_name_H-M   'P 1'
#
loop_
_entity.id
_entity.type
_entity.pdbx_description
1 polymer ?
#
loop_
_entity_poly.entity_id
_entity_poly.type
_entity_poly.pdbx_seq_one_letter_code
_entity_poly.pdbx_strand_id
1 'polypeptide(L)'
;MLLLSASFLTVSALFANGGLAQVAGTHTDLPRWCGKAYEAGSPSFNPTGESTPPPASASQLLYVQVEPRYSIYIGRKHFPLGGQRSALNSTDNLFDFPLHLLGSPRMEPYTITLSGISLDGLQKFSAKTEVFYLPEKSTGSVTKIDNLNGGLLFRGAGTKNAFESVIPYGFYGDYSGYFEVNNSNIQAYYDQGFNVVHLVTSFVDGPLAPTLDYLDDIGLKFIYDMRGSFMNLTSVAYQVPLVKDYKSFLMYYTGDEPDGWEYALNSTTLAYNLITSMDKYHPVSLVLNCQDFYYGNYAAGADTILQDTYPIGINSTYSIPFNTYCNFTHGDCGCDNCIGSLFDVSNRLDDLSTYQQWLGEWRKPLWSVLQAFDGEGYWQRLPTDMETWVMALLSLVMERRESRAGFI
;
A
#
# COMPACT_ATOMS: atom_id res chain seq x y z
N MET A 1 43.25 33.59 36.91
CA MET A 1 44.05 32.38 37.14
C MET A 1 43.09 31.27 37.52
N LEU A 2 43.07 30.23 36.70
CA LEU A 2 42.20 29.04 36.64
C LEU A 2 41.09 28.87 37.69
N LEU A 3 39.86 28.65 37.22
CA LEU A 3 38.91 27.72 37.84
C LEU A 3 38.07 27.06 36.75
N LEU A 4 38.17 25.73 36.72
CA LEU A 4 37.44 24.80 35.86
C LEU A 4 35.92 24.94 36.07
N SER A 5 35.15 24.88 34.99
CA SER A 5 33.78 24.36 35.04
C SER A 5 33.60 23.32 33.94
N ALA A 6 33.29 22.10 34.37
CA ALA A 6 33.02 20.96 33.52
C ALA A 6 31.63 21.13 32.88
N SER A 7 31.58 21.11 31.55
CA SER A 7 30.34 20.97 30.81
C SER A 7 29.95 19.50 30.75
N PHE A 8 28.86 19.13 31.43
CA PHE A 8 28.21 17.84 31.23
C PHE A 8 27.51 17.86 29.87
N LEU A 9 28.04 17.08 28.93
CA LEU A 9 27.36 16.70 27.70
C LEU A 9 26.33 15.63 28.08
N THR A 10 25.05 15.99 28.20
CA THR A 10 23.98 15.00 28.25
C THR A 10 23.72 14.49 26.84
N VAL A 11 24.32 13.35 26.52
CA VAL A 11 23.89 12.51 25.40
C VAL A 11 22.50 11.97 25.77
N SER A 12 21.46 12.53 25.17
CA SER A 12 20.13 11.92 25.19
C SER A 12 20.20 10.63 24.39
N ALA A 13 20.31 9.50 25.08
CA ALA A 13 20.08 8.19 24.49
C ALA A 13 18.66 8.18 23.93
N LEU A 14 18.53 8.02 22.60
CA LEU A 14 17.29 7.53 22.02
C LEU A 14 17.04 6.16 22.64
N PHE A 15 16.04 6.06 23.50
CA PHE A 15 15.46 4.78 23.84
C PHE A 15 14.78 4.25 22.57
N ALA A 16 15.49 3.40 21.85
CA ALA A 16 14.85 2.43 20.99
C ALA A 16 14.00 1.55 21.92
N ASN A 17 12.70 1.79 21.96
CA ASN A 17 11.76 0.79 22.45
C ASN A 17 11.86 -0.39 21.48
N GLY A 18 12.78 -1.31 21.75
CA GLY A 18 12.74 -2.67 21.24
C GLY A 18 11.52 -3.35 21.83
N GLY A 19 10.33 -3.02 21.33
CA GLY A 19 9.17 -3.86 21.52
C GLY A 19 9.52 -5.22 20.92
N LEU A 20 9.40 -6.28 21.71
CA LEU A 20 9.50 -7.64 21.21
C LEU A 20 8.56 -7.77 20.00
N ALA A 21 9.09 -8.26 18.88
CA ALA A 21 8.29 -8.52 17.69
C ALA A 21 7.17 -9.51 18.06
N GLN A 22 5.94 -9.03 18.12
CA GLN A 22 4.79 -9.86 18.41
C GLN A 22 4.39 -10.60 17.13
N VAL A 23 4.48 -11.93 17.17
CA VAL A 23 3.91 -12.82 16.15
C VAL A 23 2.39 -12.77 16.29
N ALA A 24 1.70 -12.66 15.15
CA ALA A 24 0.25 -12.54 15.10
C ALA A 24 -0.46 -13.86 15.50
N GLY A 25 -1.70 -13.73 15.99
CA GLY A 25 -2.61 -14.87 16.19
C GLY A 25 -2.34 -15.70 17.45
N THR A 26 -2.99 -16.87 17.49
CA THR A 26 -2.88 -17.87 18.56
C THR A 26 -2.20 -19.14 18.04
N HIS A 27 -1.78 -20.03 18.94
CA HIS A 27 -1.09 -21.27 18.58
C HIS A 27 0.18 -21.05 17.74
N THR A 28 0.99 -20.06 18.11
CA THR A 28 2.20 -19.61 17.40
C THR A 28 3.27 -20.68 17.19
N ASP A 29 3.10 -21.83 17.83
CA ASP A 29 3.90 -23.04 17.73
C ASP A 29 3.58 -23.93 16.52
N LEU A 30 2.45 -23.72 15.84
CA LEU A 30 2.03 -24.49 14.67
C LEU A 30 2.35 -23.76 13.35
N PRO A 31 2.54 -24.48 12.23
CA PRO A 31 2.50 -23.89 10.90
C PRO A 31 1.09 -23.38 10.60
N ARG A 32 0.99 -22.11 10.19
CA ARG A 32 -0.28 -21.43 9.94
C ARG A 32 -0.20 -20.52 8.72
N TRP A 33 -1.37 -20.25 8.15
CA TRP A 33 -1.61 -19.28 7.09
C TRP A 33 -2.84 -18.48 7.46
N CYS A 34 -2.76 -17.15 7.45
CA CYS A 34 -3.86 -16.28 7.90
C CYS A 34 -4.39 -16.62 9.30
N GLY A 35 -3.50 -17.05 10.20
CA GLY A 35 -3.83 -17.46 11.56
C GLY A 35 -4.45 -18.86 11.68
N LYS A 36 -4.59 -19.61 10.57
CA LYS A 36 -5.20 -20.95 10.55
C LYS A 36 -4.14 -22.02 10.39
N ALA A 37 -4.18 -23.05 11.23
CA ALA A 37 -3.33 -24.21 11.01
C ALA A 37 -3.75 -24.94 9.73
N TYR A 38 -2.79 -25.30 8.87
CA TYR A 38 -3.08 -25.91 7.56
C TYR A 38 -2.64 -27.37 7.43
N GLU A 39 -1.75 -27.86 8.30
CA GLU A 39 -1.23 -29.23 8.20
C GLU A 39 -2.21 -30.30 8.68
N ALA A 40 -2.18 -31.45 8.03
CA ALA A 40 -3.00 -32.61 8.40
C ALA A 40 -2.79 -33.03 9.86
N GLY A 41 -3.89 -33.13 10.61
CA GLY A 41 -3.88 -33.49 12.02
C GLY A 41 -3.76 -32.31 13.00
N SER A 42 -3.54 -31.09 12.49
CA SER A 42 -3.55 -29.88 13.33
C SER A 42 -4.98 -29.55 13.82
N PRO A 43 -5.12 -28.90 14.98
CA PRO A 43 -6.43 -28.49 15.49
C PRO A 43 -7.04 -27.37 14.65
N SER A 44 -8.36 -27.22 14.75
CA SER A 44 -9.08 -26.03 14.26
C SER A 44 -9.30 -25.05 15.40
N PHE A 45 -9.07 -23.77 15.17
CA PHE A 45 -9.25 -22.71 16.17
C PHE A 45 -9.56 -21.38 15.48
N ASN A 46 -10.13 -20.43 16.24
CA ASN A 46 -10.35 -19.09 15.71
C ASN A 46 -8.98 -18.38 15.55
N PRO A 47 -8.66 -17.84 14.35
CA PRO A 47 -7.36 -17.23 14.07
C PRO A 47 -7.12 -15.97 14.92
N THR A 48 -8.19 -15.30 15.34
CA THR A 48 -8.22 -13.98 15.99
C THR A 48 -7.65 -12.88 15.09
N GLY A 49 -7.75 -11.63 15.54
CA GLY A 49 -7.17 -10.50 14.83
C GLY A 49 -8.03 -9.94 13.71
N GLU A 50 -9.27 -10.43 13.58
CA GLU A 50 -10.26 -9.88 12.68
C GLU A 50 -10.59 -8.43 13.08
N SER A 51 -10.83 -7.62 12.06
CA SER A 51 -11.27 -6.24 12.20
C SER A 51 -12.68 -6.23 12.81
N THR A 52 -12.95 -5.25 13.67
CA THR A 52 -14.28 -5.11 14.29
C THR A 52 -14.85 -3.72 14.06
N PRO A 53 -16.16 -3.60 13.78
CA PRO A 53 -16.80 -2.30 13.66
C PRO A 53 -16.68 -1.52 14.97
N PRO A 54 -16.45 -0.20 14.91
CA PRO A 54 -16.39 0.62 16.11
C PRO A 54 -17.74 0.56 16.86
N PRO A 55 -17.71 0.60 18.21
CA PRO A 55 -18.94 0.52 19.00
C PRO A 55 -19.87 1.69 18.66
N ALA A 56 -21.17 1.41 18.59
CA ALA A 56 -22.17 2.43 18.35
C ALA A 56 -22.16 3.48 19.48
N SER A 57 -22.22 4.75 19.10
CA SER A 57 -22.32 5.84 20.07
C SER A 57 -23.73 5.90 20.68
N ALA A 58 -23.81 6.11 21.99
CA ALA A 58 -25.07 6.33 22.71
C ALA A 58 -25.72 7.69 22.39
N SER A 59 -24.98 8.60 21.78
CA SER A 59 -25.44 9.92 21.34
C SER A 59 -25.09 10.17 19.87
N GLN A 60 -25.83 11.07 19.23
CA GLN A 60 -25.50 11.50 17.87
C GLN A 60 -24.18 12.27 17.89
N LEU A 61 -23.20 11.78 17.13
CA LEU A 61 -21.90 12.42 16.96
C LEU A 61 -21.74 12.89 15.51
N LEU A 62 -20.97 13.95 15.32
CA LEU A 62 -20.47 14.34 14.01
C LEU A 62 -19.09 13.71 13.82
N TYR A 63 -18.96 12.85 12.81
CA TYR A 63 -17.67 12.30 12.39
C TYR A 63 -17.11 13.16 11.25
N VAL A 64 -15.90 13.68 11.43
CA VAL A 64 -15.23 14.54 10.45
C VAL A 64 -13.84 14.01 10.18
N GLN A 65 -13.57 13.67 8.93
CA GLN A 65 -12.23 13.42 8.43
C GLN A 65 -11.80 14.58 7.54
N VAL A 66 -10.50 14.88 7.56
CA VAL A 66 -9.88 15.87 6.68
C VAL A 66 -8.56 15.28 6.22
N GLU A 67 -8.30 15.36 4.92
CA GLU A 67 -7.07 14.86 4.32
C GLU A 67 -6.70 15.75 3.13
N PRO A 68 -5.40 15.94 2.83
CA PRO A 68 -5.01 16.66 1.64
C PRO A 68 -5.40 15.85 0.41
N ARG A 69 -5.88 16.52 -0.64
CA ARG A 69 -6.22 15.86 -1.91
C ARG A 69 -5.05 15.05 -2.49
N TYR A 70 -3.84 15.58 -2.41
CA TYR A 70 -2.63 14.87 -2.84
C TYR A 70 -1.74 14.54 -1.66
N SER A 71 -1.16 13.34 -1.63
CA SER A 71 -0.26 12.89 -0.55
C SER A 71 0.92 13.85 -0.31
N ILE A 72 1.44 14.47 -1.37
CA ILE A 72 2.48 15.48 -1.31
C ILE A 72 2.23 16.63 -2.30
N TYR A 73 2.69 17.84 -1.96
CA TYR A 73 2.66 19.02 -2.81
C TYR A 73 4.08 19.49 -3.09
N ILE A 74 4.30 19.95 -4.33
CA ILE A 74 5.57 20.55 -4.76
C ILE A 74 5.27 21.74 -5.66
N GLY A 75 6.12 22.76 -5.61
CA GLY A 75 5.98 23.98 -6.39
C GLY A 75 4.85 24.92 -5.92
N ARG A 76 4.66 26.02 -6.65
CA ARG A 76 3.71 27.09 -6.28
C ARG A 76 2.39 26.91 -7.03
N LYS A 77 1.32 26.57 -6.32
CA LYS A 77 -0.06 26.77 -6.82
C LYS A 77 -0.83 27.69 -5.89
N HIS A 78 -1.71 28.49 -6.49
CA HIS A 78 -2.47 29.57 -5.85
C HIS A 78 -3.96 29.26 -5.96
N PHE A 79 -4.67 29.20 -4.84
CA PHE A 79 -6.13 29.18 -4.80
C PHE A 79 -6.61 29.88 -3.53
N PRO A 80 -7.73 30.61 -3.51
CA PRO A 80 -8.14 31.41 -2.36
C PRO A 80 -8.62 30.54 -1.18
N LEU A 81 -8.35 30.98 0.05
CA LEU A 81 -9.00 30.46 1.26
C LEU A 81 -10.42 31.02 1.38
N GLY A 82 -11.39 30.13 1.58
CA GLY A 82 -12.76 30.52 1.93
C GLY A 82 -13.32 29.58 2.99
N GLY A 83 -14.02 30.14 3.98
CA GLY A 83 -14.90 29.34 4.82
C GLY A 83 -16.08 28.84 3.98
N GLN A 84 -16.27 27.53 3.92
CA GLN A 84 -17.35 26.90 3.15
C GLN A 84 -18.34 26.22 4.09
N ARG A 85 -19.62 26.25 3.71
CA ARG A 85 -20.66 25.46 4.37
C ARG A 85 -20.72 24.09 3.71
N SER A 86 -20.66 23.04 4.50
CA SER A 86 -20.85 21.65 4.04
C SER A 86 -22.16 21.09 4.60
N ALA A 87 -22.82 20.25 3.81
CA ALA A 87 -24.01 19.55 4.27
C ALA A 87 -23.62 18.44 5.25
N LEU A 88 -24.51 18.11 6.19
CA LEU A 88 -24.36 16.88 6.98
C LEU A 88 -24.46 15.66 6.06
N ASN A 89 -23.75 14.58 6.41
CA ASN A 89 -23.67 13.35 5.61
C ASN A 89 -23.16 13.57 4.18
N SER A 90 -22.23 14.51 4.00
CA SER A 90 -21.52 14.71 2.74
C SER A 90 -20.07 14.26 2.87
N THR A 91 -19.52 13.74 1.77
CA THR A 91 -18.09 13.43 1.58
C THR A 91 -17.54 14.32 0.47
N ASP A 92 -16.23 14.27 0.25
CA ASP A 92 -15.60 14.85 -0.97
C ASP A 92 -15.76 16.37 -1.11
N ASN A 93 -15.94 17.05 0.02
CA ASN A 93 -15.96 18.50 0.11
C ASN A 93 -14.54 19.05 -0.03
N LEU A 94 -14.26 19.73 -1.15
CA LEU A 94 -12.95 20.32 -1.41
C LEU A 94 -12.84 21.74 -0.83
N PHE A 95 -11.76 21.97 -0.08
CA PHE A 95 -11.39 23.27 0.47
C PHE A 95 -10.02 23.66 -0.08
N ASP A 96 -10.00 24.62 -0.99
CA ASP A 96 -8.76 25.10 -1.59
C ASP A 96 -8.08 26.15 -0.71
N PHE A 97 -6.75 26.18 -0.72
CA PHE A 97 -5.96 27.24 -0.11
C PHE A 97 -4.60 27.41 -0.80
N PRO A 98 -3.96 28.59 -0.70
CA PRO A 98 -2.67 28.81 -1.32
C PRO A 98 -1.55 28.15 -0.51
N LEU A 99 -0.73 27.30 -1.14
CA LEU A 99 0.37 26.60 -0.47
C LEU A 99 1.41 27.53 0.16
N HIS A 100 1.59 28.73 -0.39
CA HIS A 100 2.54 29.71 0.15
C HIS A 100 2.16 30.22 1.55
N LEU A 101 0.90 30.05 1.97
CA LEU A 101 0.47 30.38 3.33
C LEU A 101 0.99 29.41 4.39
N LEU A 102 1.39 28.20 3.99
CA LEU A 102 2.07 27.26 4.89
C LEU A 102 3.49 27.72 5.22
N GLY A 103 4.12 28.48 4.32
CA GLY A 103 5.50 28.93 4.43
C GLY A 103 6.39 28.37 3.31
N SER A 104 7.62 28.02 3.66
CA SER A 104 8.60 27.49 2.69
C SER A 104 8.55 25.96 2.62
N PRO A 105 8.72 25.34 1.44
CA PRO A 105 8.78 23.90 1.34
C PRO A 105 9.81 23.28 2.29
N ARG A 106 9.46 22.16 2.93
CA ARG A 106 10.31 21.45 3.91
C ARG A 106 9.99 19.96 3.94
N MET A 107 10.86 19.16 4.56
CA MET A 107 10.66 17.70 4.64
C MET A 107 9.63 17.31 5.71
N GLU A 108 9.41 18.19 6.70
CA GLU A 108 8.47 17.99 7.80
C GLU A 108 7.06 18.45 7.43
N PRO A 109 6.01 17.74 7.88
CA PRO A 109 4.63 18.10 7.54
C PRO A 109 4.20 19.42 8.18
N TYR A 110 3.17 20.03 7.59
CA TYR A 110 2.39 21.11 8.20
C TYR A 110 1.13 20.54 8.82
N THR A 111 0.93 20.76 10.12
CA THR A 111 -0.34 20.40 10.75
C THR A 111 -1.43 21.38 10.36
N ILE A 112 -2.46 20.89 9.69
CA ILE A 112 -3.68 21.65 9.37
C ILE A 112 -4.75 21.28 10.37
N THR A 113 -5.44 22.30 10.90
CA THR A 113 -6.58 22.11 11.79
C THR A 113 -7.82 22.64 11.10
N LEU A 114 -8.74 21.74 10.76
CA LEU A 114 -10.10 22.10 10.40
C LEU A 114 -10.87 22.36 11.69
N SER A 115 -11.59 23.47 11.74
CA SER A 115 -12.51 23.80 12.84
C SER A 115 -13.87 24.12 12.25
N GLY A 116 -14.93 23.67 12.90
CA GLY A 116 -16.29 23.99 12.48
C GLY A 116 -17.26 24.05 13.64
N ILE A 117 -18.41 24.67 13.36
CA ILE A 117 -19.48 24.91 14.32
C ILE A 117 -20.80 24.58 13.61
N SER A 118 -21.70 23.86 14.28
CA SER A 118 -23.06 23.63 13.78
C SER A 118 -23.84 24.94 13.63
N LEU A 119 -24.86 24.96 12.77
CA LEU A 119 -25.66 26.17 12.50
C LEU A 119 -26.37 26.71 13.75
N ASP A 120 -26.74 25.84 14.68
CA ASP A 120 -27.34 26.20 15.98
C ASP A 120 -26.29 26.67 17.02
N GLY A 121 -24.99 26.58 16.69
CA GLY A 121 -23.89 26.95 17.59
C GLY A 121 -23.62 25.95 18.72
N LEU A 122 -24.37 24.85 18.81
CA LEU A 122 -24.33 23.92 19.94
C LEU A 122 -23.19 22.91 19.86
N GLN A 123 -22.75 22.56 18.65
CA GLN A 123 -21.69 21.60 18.41
C GLN A 123 -20.48 22.30 17.80
N LYS A 124 -19.31 22.07 18.39
CA LYS A 124 -18.02 22.48 17.85
C LYS A 124 -17.24 21.22 17.53
N PHE A 125 -16.58 21.20 16.39
CA PHE A 125 -15.76 20.09 15.97
C PHE A 125 -14.42 20.59 15.46
N SER A 126 -13.40 19.74 15.60
CA SER A 126 -12.10 19.97 15.03
C SER A 126 -11.52 18.66 14.54
N ALA A 127 -10.88 18.69 13.39
CA ALA A 127 -10.13 17.58 12.82
C ALA A 127 -8.74 18.10 12.43
N LYS A 128 -7.73 17.23 12.50
CA LYS A 128 -6.36 17.57 12.13
C LYS A 128 -5.88 16.63 11.04
N THR A 129 -5.02 17.14 10.17
CA THR A 129 -4.28 16.36 9.19
C THR A 129 -2.89 16.97 8.97
N GLU A 130 -2.05 16.26 8.25
CA GLU A 130 -0.70 16.64 7.89
C GLU A 130 -0.61 16.93 6.39
N VAL A 131 -0.07 18.09 6.02
CA VAL A 131 0.22 18.44 4.63
C VAL A 131 1.72 18.42 4.40
N PHE A 132 2.18 17.54 3.52
CA PHE A 132 3.57 17.51 3.06
C PHE A 132 3.77 18.45 1.88
N TYR A 133 4.31 19.65 2.16
CA TYR A 133 4.75 20.60 1.12
C TYR A 133 6.26 20.51 0.96
N LEU A 134 6.70 19.64 0.05
CA LEU A 134 8.09 19.25 -0.10
C LEU A 134 8.86 20.18 -1.06
N PRO A 135 10.18 20.33 -0.88
CA PRO A 135 11.05 20.98 -1.85
C PRO A 135 10.91 20.37 -3.25
N GLU A 136 11.30 21.15 -4.26
CA GLU A 136 11.36 20.62 -5.62
C GLU A 136 12.46 19.55 -5.72
N LYS A 137 12.12 18.40 -6.30
CA LYS A 137 13.06 17.30 -6.47
C LYS A 137 13.93 17.56 -7.71
N SER A 138 15.25 17.56 -7.55
CA SER A 138 16.19 17.89 -8.63
C SER A 138 16.51 16.73 -9.58
N THR A 139 16.20 15.50 -9.18
CA THR A 139 16.57 14.25 -9.87
C THR A 139 15.40 13.27 -9.89
N GLY A 140 15.39 12.36 -10.87
CA GLY A 140 14.39 11.30 -11.00
C GLY A 140 12.93 11.75 -11.15
N SER A 141 12.02 10.91 -10.67
CA SER A 141 10.56 11.11 -10.69
C SER A 141 10.00 11.57 -9.34
N VAL A 142 8.71 11.92 -9.35
CA VAL A 142 7.85 12.13 -8.18
C VAL A 142 6.49 11.50 -8.46
N THR A 143 5.97 10.75 -7.49
CA THR A 143 4.65 10.14 -7.54
C THR A 143 3.81 10.61 -6.37
N LYS A 144 2.54 10.91 -6.62
CA LYS A 144 1.58 11.36 -5.62
C LYS A 144 0.31 10.54 -5.71
N ILE A 145 -0.32 10.30 -4.57
CA ILE A 145 -1.65 9.70 -4.51
C ILE A 145 -2.69 10.82 -4.64
N ASP A 146 -3.74 10.62 -5.43
CA ASP A 146 -4.96 11.42 -5.42
C ASP A 146 -5.94 10.79 -4.42
N ASN A 147 -5.90 11.27 -3.17
CA ASN A 147 -6.70 10.79 -2.05
C ASN A 147 -8.22 10.95 -2.26
N LEU A 148 -8.64 11.76 -3.24
CA LEU A 148 -10.04 11.91 -3.63
C LEU A 148 -10.48 10.80 -4.60
N ASN A 149 -9.64 10.47 -5.59
CA ASN A 149 -10.02 9.58 -6.69
C ASN A 149 -9.37 8.19 -6.63
N GLY A 150 -8.43 7.95 -5.72
CA GLY A 150 -7.68 6.70 -5.56
C GLY A 150 -6.56 6.45 -6.58
N GLY A 151 -6.37 7.33 -7.57
CA GLY A 151 -5.36 7.18 -8.62
C GLY A 151 -3.99 7.76 -8.26
N LEU A 152 -3.00 7.58 -9.15
CA LEU A 152 -1.69 8.21 -9.02
C LEU A 152 -1.52 9.39 -9.98
N LEU A 153 -0.72 10.36 -9.54
CA LEU A 153 -0.12 11.38 -10.39
C LEU A 153 1.39 11.20 -10.42
N PHE A 154 1.92 11.00 -11.61
CA PHE A 154 3.34 10.78 -11.84
C PHE A 154 3.96 11.96 -12.58
N ARG A 155 5.18 12.33 -12.19
CA ARG A 155 6.00 13.31 -12.89
C ARG A 155 7.42 12.78 -13.01
N GLY A 156 7.94 12.73 -14.23
CA GLY A 156 9.34 12.38 -14.52
C GLY A 156 9.81 13.00 -15.83
N ALA A 157 10.98 12.58 -16.31
CA ALA A 157 11.52 13.09 -17.57
C ALA A 157 10.60 12.77 -18.76
N GLY A 158 10.02 11.56 -18.78
CA GLY A 158 9.09 11.11 -19.82
C GLY A 158 7.80 11.94 -19.92
N THR A 159 7.37 12.58 -18.82
CA THR A 159 6.17 13.44 -18.79
C THR A 159 6.50 14.92 -18.97
N LYS A 160 7.70 15.26 -19.47
CA LYS A 160 8.20 16.64 -19.61
C LYS A 160 8.08 17.45 -18.31
N ASN A 161 8.30 16.79 -17.17
CA ASN A 161 8.15 17.36 -15.82
C ASN A 161 6.74 17.90 -15.50
N ALA A 162 5.69 17.42 -16.19
CA ALA A 162 4.30 17.63 -15.80
C ALA A 162 3.75 16.43 -15.03
N PHE A 163 2.80 16.67 -14.12
CA PHE A 163 2.05 15.59 -13.49
C PHE A 163 1.00 15.03 -14.45
N GLU A 164 1.04 13.74 -14.68
CA GLU A 164 0.09 12.98 -15.49
C GLU A 164 -0.55 11.88 -14.65
N SER A 165 -1.82 11.58 -14.91
CA SER A 165 -2.51 10.49 -14.23
C SER A 165 -1.96 9.13 -14.67
N VAL A 166 -1.75 8.25 -13.70
CA VAL A 166 -1.34 6.87 -13.92
C VAL A 166 -2.35 5.96 -13.24
N ILE A 167 -2.94 5.07 -14.03
CA ILE A 167 -3.59 3.86 -13.54
C ILE A 167 -2.62 2.74 -13.88
N PRO A 168 -1.91 2.18 -12.89
CA PRO A 168 -0.98 1.08 -13.13
C PRO A 168 -1.72 -0.07 -13.80
N TYR A 169 -1.12 -0.53 -14.88
CA TYR A 169 -1.52 -1.72 -15.61
C TYR A 169 -0.26 -2.45 -16.06
N GLY A 170 -0.03 -3.63 -15.49
CA GLY A 170 1.13 -4.45 -15.74
C GLY A 170 0.99 -5.86 -15.18
N PHE A 171 2.13 -6.53 -15.04
CA PHE A 171 2.31 -7.83 -14.40
C PHE A 171 3.46 -7.78 -13.39
N TYR A 172 3.39 -8.64 -12.38
CA TYR A 172 4.58 -9.20 -11.75
C TYR A 172 5.39 -9.92 -12.82
N GLY A 173 6.67 -9.60 -12.95
CA GLY A 173 7.54 -10.37 -13.82
C GLY A 173 8.86 -10.70 -13.18
N ASP A 174 9.24 -11.95 -13.34
CA ASP A 174 10.50 -12.52 -12.90
C ASP A 174 11.66 -11.77 -13.55
N TYR A 175 12.44 -11.08 -12.73
CA TYR A 175 13.59 -10.34 -13.21
C TYR A 175 14.64 -11.28 -13.81
N SER A 176 15.17 -12.21 -13.03
CA SER A 176 16.29 -13.06 -13.42
C SER A 176 15.91 -14.06 -14.52
N GLY A 177 14.66 -14.51 -14.57
CA GLY A 177 14.19 -15.46 -15.58
C GLY A 177 13.73 -14.83 -16.90
N TYR A 178 13.30 -13.56 -16.90
CA TYR A 178 12.68 -12.94 -18.07
C TYR A 178 13.24 -11.56 -18.43
N PHE A 179 13.28 -10.62 -17.50
CA PHE A 179 13.64 -9.23 -17.81
C PHE A 179 15.15 -8.95 -17.87
N GLU A 180 15.98 -9.66 -17.09
CA GLU A 180 17.44 -9.54 -17.13
C GLU A 180 18.02 -10.09 -18.44
N VAL A 181 17.34 -11.07 -19.04
CA VAL A 181 17.84 -11.85 -20.19
C VAL A 181 18.11 -10.96 -21.41
N ASN A 182 17.19 -10.04 -21.74
CA ASN A 182 17.32 -9.13 -22.87
C ASN A 182 16.30 -7.98 -22.81
N ASN A 183 16.74 -6.77 -23.12
CA ASN A 183 15.88 -5.60 -23.31
C ASN A 183 14.76 -5.82 -24.35
N SER A 184 14.90 -6.78 -25.27
CA SER A 184 13.82 -7.15 -26.20
C SER A 184 12.55 -7.62 -25.48
N ASN A 185 12.68 -8.28 -24.33
CA ASN A 185 11.53 -8.75 -23.55
C ASN A 185 10.80 -7.57 -22.91
N ILE A 186 11.56 -6.60 -22.40
CA ILE A 186 11.02 -5.34 -21.87
C ILE A 186 10.34 -4.54 -22.98
N GLN A 187 10.95 -4.47 -24.18
CA GLN A 187 10.34 -3.80 -25.31
C GLN A 187 9.04 -4.47 -25.74
N ALA A 188 9.03 -5.80 -25.85
CA ALA A 188 7.83 -6.56 -26.20
C ALA A 188 6.71 -6.39 -25.15
N TYR A 189 7.07 -6.26 -23.88
CA TYR A 189 6.14 -5.93 -22.81
C TYR A 189 5.57 -4.51 -22.97
N TYR A 190 6.43 -3.52 -23.21
CA TYR A 190 6.02 -2.14 -23.47
C TYR A 190 5.11 -2.00 -24.71
N ASP A 191 5.46 -2.69 -25.81
CA ASP A 191 4.73 -2.63 -27.07
C ASP A 191 3.32 -3.24 -26.99
N GLN A 192 3.04 -4.07 -25.98
CA GLN A 192 1.71 -4.60 -25.68
C GLN A 192 0.78 -3.57 -24.99
N GLY A 193 1.32 -2.41 -24.58
CA GLY A 193 0.55 -1.33 -23.98
C GLY A 193 0.53 -1.34 -22.45
N PHE A 194 1.32 -2.21 -21.80
CA PHE A 194 1.55 -2.13 -20.35
C PHE A 194 2.31 -0.85 -20.02
N ASN A 195 1.87 -0.17 -18.95
CA ASN A 195 2.38 1.16 -18.61
C ASN A 195 3.22 1.17 -17.32
N VAL A 196 3.23 0.05 -16.59
CA VAL A 196 4.01 -0.20 -15.39
C VAL A 196 4.56 -1.63 -15.47
N VAL A 197 5.78 -1.86 -14.99
CA VAL A 197 6.32 -3.20 -14.74
C VAL A 197 6.64 -3.35 -13.25
N HIS A 198 6.24 -4.48 -12.66
CA HIS A 198 6.62 -4.84 -11.31
C HIS A 198 7.71 -5.91 -11.38
N LEU A 199 8.96 -5.49 -11.22
CA LEU A 199 10.11 -6.38 -11.30
C LEU A 199 10.23 -7.18 -9.99
N VAL A 200 9.91 -8.46 -10.04
CA VAL A 200 10.13 -9.37 -8.92
C VAL A 200 11.61 -9.74 -8.92
N THR A 201 12.38 -9.10 -8.05
CA THR A 201 13.83 -9.23 -7.94
C THR A 201 14.23 -9.09 -6.48
N SER A 202 15.37 -9.66 -6.11
CA SER A 202 16.13 -9.25 -4.95
C SER A 202 17.38 -8.50 -5.41
N PHE A 203 17.90 -7.57 -4.60
CA PHE A 203 19.11 -6.84 -4.96
C PHE A 203 20.36 -7.73 -5.06
N VAL A 204 20.27 -9.00 -4.62
CA VAL A 204 21.34 -9.99 -4.78
C VAL A 204 21.32 -10.69 -6.14
N ASP A 205 20.28 -10.48 -6.95
CA ASP A 205 20.08 -11.20 -8.21
C ASP A 205 20.89 -10.65 -9.41
N GLY A 206 21.69 -9.60 -9.24
CA GLY A 206 22.58 -9.08 -10.28
C GLY A 206 22.52 -7.57 -10.45
N PRO A 207 23.19 -7.01 -11.47
CA PRO A 207 23.15 -5.57 -11.72
C PRO A 207 21.77 -5.20 -12.29
N LEU A 208 20.88 -4.68 -11.45
CA LEU A 208 19.58 -4.11 -11.88
C LEU A 208 19.72 -2.84 -12.72
N ALA A 209 20.82 -2.10 -12.55
CA ALA A 209 21.00 -0.77 -13.14
C ALA A 209 20.79 -0.72 -14.67
N PRO A 210 21.37 -1.62 -15.51
CA PRO A 210 21.16 -1.58 -16.96
C PRO A 210 19.69 -1.74 -17.37
N THR A 211 18.93 -2.57 -16.64
CA THR A 211 17.50 -2.77 -16.87
C THR A 211 16.72 -1.51 -16.49
N LEU A 212 17.01 -0.93 -15.32
CA LEU A 212 16.36 0.31 -14.87
C LEU A 212 16.70 1.50 -15.79
N ASP A 213 17.94 1.58 -16.30
CA ASP A 213 18.36 2.58 -17.29
C ASP A 213 17.53 2.45 -18.58
N TYR A 214 17.29 1.21 -19.04
CA TYR A 214 16.45 0.97 -20.21
C TYR A 214 14.98 1.36 -19.99
N LEU A 215 14.43 1.08 -18.80
CA LEU A 215 13.08 1.50 -18.41
C LEU A 215 12.95 3.03 -18.37
N ASP A 216 13.99 3.74 -17.94
CA ASP A 216 14.10 5.20 -18.01
C ASP A 216 14.10 5.70 -19.46
N ASP A 217 14.86 5.05 -20.35
CA ASP A 217 14.99 5.43 -21.76
C ASP A 217 13.66 5.30 -22.53
N ILE A 218 12.89 4.24 -22.28
CA ILE A 218 11.59 4.01 -22.94
C ILE A 218 10.41 4.63 -22.18
N GLY A 219 10.63 5.14 -20.98
CA GLY A 219 9.59 5.72 -20.13
C GLY A 219 8.59 4.72 -19.54
N LEU A 220 8.96 3.44 -19.44
CA LEU A 220 8.18 2.40 -18.79
C LEU A 220 8.36 2.52 -17.28
N LYS A 221 7.27 2.82 -16.57
CA LYS A 221 7.32 3.02 -15.12
C LYS A 221 7.57 1.70 -14.42
N PHE A 222 8.25 1.71 -13.28
CA PHE A 222 8.49 0.49 -12.52
C PHE A 222 8.17 0.62 -11.03
N ILE A 223 7.72 -0.49 -10.48
CA ILE A 223 7.55 -0.70 -9.04
C ILE A 223 8.78 -1.46 -8.56
N TYR A 224 9.41 -0.95 -7.51
CA TYR A 224 10.59 -1.56 -6.93
C TYR A 224 10.22 -2.51 -5.81
N ASP A 225 10.43 -3.80 -6.05
CA ASP A 225 10.05 -4.88 -5.15
C ASP A 225 11.12 -5.14 -4.08
N MET A 226 10.71 -5.11 -2.81
CA MET A 226 11.52 -5.41 -1.64
C MET A 226 11.00 -6.64 -0.86
N ARG A 227 10.11 -7.47 -1.42
CA ARG A 227 9.43 -8.58 -0.72
C ARG A 227 10.36 -9.51 0.03
N GLY A 228 11.53 -9.81 -0.55
CA GLY A 228 12.55 -10.66 0.09
C GLY A 228 13.44 -9.97 1.11
N SER A 229 13.29 -8.66 1.36
CA SER A 229 14.27 -7.87 2.13
C SER A 229 13.70 -6.79 3.05
N PHE A 230 12.40 -6.47 2.98
CA PHE A 230 11.81 -5.35 3.71
C PHE A 230 11.96 -5.45 5.25
N MET A 231 12.00 -6.68 5.79
CA MET A 231 12.23 -6.92 7.22
C MET A 231 13.67 -6.64 7.68
N ASN A 232 14.64 -6.63 6.76
CA ASN A 232 16.03 -6.27 7.05
C ASN A 232 16.23 -4.78 6.76
N LEU A 233 16.06 -3.94 7.79
CA LEU A 233 16.18 -2.49 7.66
C LEU A 233 17.55 -2.01 7.17
N THR A 234 18.62 -2.79 7.37
CA THR A 234 19.94 -2.46 6.79
C THR A 234 19.92 -2.63 5.27
N SER A 235 19.26 -3.69 4.78
CA SER A 235 19.07 -3.93 3.35
C SER A 235 18.17 -2.86 2.71
N VAL A 236 17.07 -2.49 3.37
CA VAL A 236 16.19 -1.41 2.92
C VAL A 236 16.96 -0.09 2.81
N ALA A 237 17.73 0.29 3.83
CA ALA A 237 18.55 1.50 3.83
C ALA A 237 19.62 1.49 2.72
N TYR A 238 20.13 0.32 2.35
CA TYR A 238 21.08 0.18 1.24
C TYR A 238 20.41 0.36 -0.13
N GLN A 239 19.20 -0.20 -0.31
CA GLN A 239 18.52 -0.26 -1.61
C GLN A 239 17.82 1.05 -2.00
N VAL A 240 17.22 1.79 -1.06
CA VAL A 240 16.46 3.03 -1.37
C VAL A 240 17.28 4.05 -2.19
N PRO A 241 18.54 4.38 -1.84
CA PRO A 241 19.36 5.30 -2.65
C PRO A 241 19.68 4.81 -4.05
N LEU A 242 19.53 3.51 -4.33
CA LEU A 242 19.89 2.90 -5.61
C LEU A 242 18.79 3.07 -6.64
N VAL A 243 17.55 3.39 -6.24
CA VAL A 243 16.40 3.45 -7.16
C VAL A 243 15.62 4.75 -7.14
N LYS A 244 15.62 5.50 -6.02
CA LYS A 244 14.76 6.68 -5.84
C LYS A 244 14.98 7.83 -6.83
N ASP A 245 16.10 7.83 -7.54
CA ASP A 245 16.50 8.89 -8.46
C ASP A 245 16.36 8.51 -9.95
N TYR A 246 15.82 7.33 -10.27
CA TYR A 246 15.40 6.98 -11.64
C TYR A 246 14.21 7.82 -12.09
N LYS A 247 14.11 8.09 -13.39
CA LYS A 247 13.09 8.96 -13.99
C LYS A 247 11.76 8.25 -14.23
N SER A 248 11.77 6.92 -14.26
CA SER A 248 10.61 6.04 -14.42
C SER A 248 10.19 5.36 -13.12
N PHE A 249 10.84 5.65 -11.99
CA PHE A 249 10.51 5.03 -10.70
C PHE A 249 9.13 5.48 -10.19
N LEU A 250 8.19 4.54 -10.03
CA LEU A 250 6.82 4.85 -9.64
C LEU A 250 6.65 4.85 -8.12
N MET A 251 6.99 3.75 -7.46
CA MET A 251 6.73 3.51 -6.04
C MET A 251 7.47 2.27 -5.53
N TYR A 252 7.56 2.14 -4.21
CA TYR A 252 8.11 0.96 -3.54
C TYR A 252 7.02 -0.10 -3.30
N TYR A 253 7.40 -1.36 -3.32
CA TYR A 253 6.59 -2.49 -2.86
C TYR A 253 7.36 -3.24 -1.77
N THR A 254 6.80 -3.33 -0.55
CA THR A 254 7.53 -3.88 0.60
C THR A 254 7.26 -5.34 0.85
N GLY A 255 6.03 -5.73 1.16
CA GLY A 255 5.67 -7.07 1.60
C GLY A 255 4.78 -7.79 0.59
N ASP A 256 5.11 -9.06 0.35
CA ASP A 256 4.26 -10.03 -0.33
C ASP A 256 3.58 -10.88 0.75
N GLU A 257 2.28 -10.68 0.94
CA GLU A 257 1.45 -11.44 1.88
C GLU A 257 1.99 -11.49 3.33
N PRO A 258 2.44 -10.36 3.94
CA PRO A 258 3.01 -10.39 5.30
C PRO A 258 2.02 -10.87 6.36
N ASP A 259 0.72 -10.77 6.08
CA ASP A 259 -0.38 -11.30 6.86
C ASP A 259 -0.52 -12.82 6.72
N GLY A 260 -0.39 -13.37 5.51
CA GLY A 260 -0.37 -14.80 5.24
C GLY A 260 0.83 -15.49 5.89
N TRP A 261 2.02 -14.91 5.71
CA TRP A 261 3.28 -15.37 6.34
C TRP A 261 3.37 -15.07 7.85
N GLU A 262 2.39 -14.35 8.39
CA GLU A 262 2.29 -13.98 9.81
C GLU A 262 3.57 -13.34 10.35
N TYR A 263 4.21 -12.51 9.51
CA TYR A 263 5.38 -11.75 9.91
C TYR A 263 5.05 -10.84 11.09
N ALA A 264 6.09 -10.36 11.79
CA ALA A 264 5.90 -9.50 12.96
C ALA A 264 4.94 -8.33 12.65
N LEU A 265 3.99 -8.05 13.54
CA LEU A 265 2.92 -7.06 13.32
C LEU A 265 3.40 -5.63 13.05
N ASN A 266 4.65 -5.31 13.39
CA ASN A 266 5.27 -4.00 13.15
C ASN A 266 6.23 -4.01 11.93
N SER A 267 6.45 -5.14 11.27
CA SER A 267 7.43 -5.29 10.20
C SER A 267 7.19 -4.34 9.03
N THR A 268 5.95 -4.26 8.55
CA THR A 268 5.54 -3.37 7.45
C THR A 268 5.75 -1.90 7.83
N THR A 269 5.34 -1.52 9.05
CA THR A 269 5.47 -0.15 9.56
C THR A 269 6.94 0.26 9.74
N LEU A 270 7.81 -0.65 10.19
CA LEU A 270 9.23 -0.39 10.33
C LEU A 270 9.89 -0.10 8.96
N ALA A 271 9.57 -0.90 7.94
CA ALA A 271 10.06 -0.67 6.58
C ALA A 271 9.52 0.65 5.99
N TYR A 272 8.22 0.89 6.12
CA TYR A 272 7.56 2.14 5.69
C TYR A 272 8.21 3.38 6.28
N ASN A 273 8.39 3.41 7.61
CA ASN A 273 8.98 4.55 8.31
C ASN A 273 10.41 4.83 7.85
N LEU A 274 11.19 3.78 7.59
CA LEU A 274 12.55 3.94 7.07
C LEU A 274 12.52 4.50 5.64
N ILE A 275 11.75 3.90 4.74
CA ILE A 275 11.63 4.36 3.34
C ILE A 275 11.19 5.83 3.31
N THR A 276 10.12 6.18 4.00
CA THR A 276 9.57 7.55 4.04
C THR A 276 10.48 8.56 4.75
N SER A 277 11.45 8.10 5.56
CA SER A 277 12.50 8.99 6.09
C SER A 277 13.59 9.30 5.05
N MET A 278 13.78 8.43 4.07
CA MET A 278 14.83 8.50 3.06
C MET A 278 14.34 9.04 1.71
N ASP A 279 13.06 8.84 1.42
CA ASP A 279 12.37 9.26 0.21
C ASP A 279 10.89 9.54 0.50
N LYS A 280 10.50 10.82 0.48
CA LYS A 280 9.11 11.27 0.64
C LYS A 280 8.40 11.51 -0.70
N TYR A 281 9.07 11.26 -1.82
CA TYR A 281 8.57 11.61 -3.15
C TYR A 281 7.84 10.47 -3.86
N HIS A 282 7.88 9.26 -3.29
CA HIS A 282 7.27 8.07 -3.85
C HIS A 282 6.46 7.33 -2.77
N PRO A 283 5.25 6.85 -3.09
CA PRO A 283 4.46 6.02 -2.18
C PRO A 283 5.08 4.65 -1.93
N VAL A 284 4.57 3.97 -0.90
CA VAL A 284 4.87 2.59 -0.56
C VAL A 284 3.61 1.73 -0.65
N SER A 285 3.71 0.56 -1.28
CA SER A 285 2.65 -0.45 -1.30
C SER A 285 3.08 -1.78 -0.70
N LEU A 286 2.11 -2.65 -0.46
CA LEU A 286 2.24 -4.07 -0.16
C LEU A 286 0.96 -4.79 -0.59
N VAL A 287 1.02 -6.11 -0.73
CA VAL A 287 -0.18 -6.94 -0.93
C VAL A 287 -0.55 -7.68 0.35
N LEU A 288 -1.84 -7.92 0.56
CA LEU A 288 -2.39 -8.73 1.64
C LEU A 288 -3.25 -9.86 1.04
N ASN A 289 -3.04 -11.09 1.52
CA ASN A 289 -3.77 -12.27 1.05
C ASN A 289 -4.90 -12.72 1.96
N CYS A 290 -4.82 -12.43 3.25
CA CYS A 290 -5.85 -12.85 4.18
C CYS A 290 -7.11 -12.02 3.99
N GLN A 291 -8.28 -12.63 4.20
CA GLN A 291 -9.52 -11.86 4.14
C GLN A 291 -9.54 -10.85 5.28
N ASP A 292 -9.27 -11.28 6.52
CA ASP A 292 -9.21 -10.40 7.68
C ASP A 292 -8.34 -11.00 8.78
N PHE A 293 -7.03 -10.71 8.73
CA PHE A 293 -6.10 -11.14 9.76
C PHE A 293 -5.12 -10.01 10.09
N TYR A 294 -5.37 -9.34 11.22
CA TYR A 294 -4.60 -8.18 11.68
C TYR A 294 -4.44 -7.09 10.61
N TYR A 295 -5.49 -6.86 9.80
CA TYR A 295 -5.49 -5.91 8.67
C TYR A 295 -4.86 -4.57 9.05
N GLY A 296 -5.33 -3.95 10.14
CA GLY A 296 -4.84 -2.63 10.56
C GLY A 296 -3.35 -2.59 10.89
N ASN A 297 -2.77 -3.67 11.41
CA ASN A 297 -1.34 -3.73 11.71
C ASN A 297 -0.50 -3.85 10.44
N TYR A 298 -0.86 -4.77 9.55
CA TYR A 298 -0.10 -4.99 8.32
C TYR A 298 -0.28 -3.83 7.34
N ALA A 299 -1.52 -3.34 7.15
CA ALA A 299 -1.84 -2.24 6.26
C ALA A 299 -1.27 -0.89 6.72
N ALA A 300 -0.91 -0.71 8.01
CA ALA A 300 -0.30 0.52 8.50
C ALA A 300 1.03 0.87 7.81
N GLY A 301 1.75 -0.13 7.29
CA GLY A 301 3.03 0.04 6.61
C GLY A 301 2.97 0.34 5.11
N ALA A 302 1.87 0.91 4.62
CA ALA A 302 1.72 1.27 3.21
C ALA A 302 0.76 2.45 3.00
N ASP A 303 0.98 3.15 1.90
CA ASP A 303 0.10 4.18 1.35
C ASP A 303 -0.93 3.61 0.37
N THR A 304 -0.66 2.44 -0.23
CA THR A 304 -1.55 1.73 -1.17
C THR A 304 -1.56 0.25 -0.82
N ILE A 305 -2.75 -0.34 -0.69
CA ILE A 305 -2.92 -1.76 -0.33
C ILE A 305 -3.37 -2.53 -1.55
N LEU A 306 -2.65 -3.60 -1.86
CA LEU A 306 -3.05 -4.55 -2.89
C LEU A 306 -3.73 -5.76 -2.22
N GLN A 307 -4.57 -6.44 -2.97
CA GLN A 307 -5.08 -7.76 -2.64
C GLN A 307 -4.75 -8.74 -3.77
N ASP A 308 -4.51 -10.01 -3.46
CA ASP A 308 -4.14 -11.09 -4.38
C ASP A 308 -5.10 -12.28 -4.32
N THR A 309 -6.39 -11.98 -4.46
CA THR A 309 -7.44 -13.01 -4.55
C THR A 309 -7.33 -13.76 -5.88
N TYR A 310 -7.06 -15.06 -5.80
CA TYR A 310 -6.89 -15.95 -6.95
C TYR A 310 -7.98 -17.04 -7.00
N PRO A 311 -9.19 -16.75 -7.52
CA PRO A 311 -10.34 -17.65 -7.41
C PRO A 311 -10.42 -18.74 -8.50
N ILE A 312 -9.60 -18.67 -9.55
CA ILE A 312 -9.78 -19.51 -10.73
C ILE A 312 -9.12 -20.86 -10.55
N GLY A 313 -9.92 -21.92 -10.66
CA GLY A 313 -9.43 -23.30 -10.59
C GLY A 313 -9.10 -23.77 -9.17
N ILE A 314 -9.51 -23.03 -8.14
CA ILE A 314 -9.33 -23.44 -6.73
C ILE A 314 -10.35 -24.50 -6.31
N ASN A 315 -9.99 -25.27 -5.29
CA ASN A 315 -10.95 -25.94 -4.43
C ASN A 315 -11.04 -25.19 -3.10
N SER A 316 -12.04 -24.31 -2.98
CA SER A 316 -12.23 -23.44 -1.80
C SER A 316 -12.52 -24.17 -0.48
N THR A 317 -12.82 -25.46 -0.53
CA THR A 317 -13.20 -26.25 0.65
C THR A 317 -12.17 -27.30 1.04
N TYR A 318 -11.14 -27.52 0.21
CA TYR A 318 -10.17 -28.57 0.43
C TYR A 318 -8.80 -28.22 -0.18
N SER A 319 -7.79 -28.19 0.69
CA SER A 319 -6.40 -28.00 0.32
C SER A 319 -5.82 -29.30 -0.23
N ILE A 320 -5.52 -29.32 -1.52
CA ILE A 320 -4.79 -30.41 -2.16
C ILE A 320 -3.35 -30.54 -1.64
N PRO A 321 -2.54 -29.46 -1.52
CA PRO A 321 -1.15 -29.60 -1.10
C PRO A 321 -1.00 -30.11 0.33
N PHE A 322 -1.92 -29.73 1.23
CA PHE A 322 -1.86 -30.15 2.64
C PHE A 322 -2.80 -31.30 3.00
N ASN A 323 -3.68 -31.71 2.07
CA ASN A 323 -4.65 -32.77 2.29
C ASN A 323 -5.55 -32.49 3.51
N THR A 324 -6.02 -31.24 3.64
CA THR A 324 -6.87 -30.74 4.74
C THR A 324 -8.10 -30.00 4.22
N TYR A 325 -9.16 -29.95 5.03
CA TYR A 325 -10.33 -29.11 4.71
C TYR A 325 -10.02 -27.65 4.96
N CYS A 326 -10.56 -26.75 4.15
CA CYS A 326 -10.50 -25.31 4.37
C CYS A 326 -11.84 -24.79 4.87
N ASN A 327 -11.78 -23.99 5.92
CA ASN A 327 -12.91 -23.24 6.45
C ASN A 327 -12.41 -22.02 7.24
N PHE A 328 -13.29 -21.39 8.01
CA PHE A 328 -12.95 -20.20 8.79
C PHE A 328 -11.90 -20.45 9.89
N THR A 329 -11.69 -21.69 10.33
CA THR A 329 -10.83 -22.02 11.49
C THR A 329 -9.69 -22.98 11.17
N HIS A 330 -9.51 -23.38 9.91
CA HIS A 330 -8.50 -24.35 9.50
C HIS A 330 -8.25 -24.33 7.99
N GLY A 331 -7.04 -24.73 7.60
CA GLY A 331 -6.65 -24.96 6.21
C GLY A 331 -6.10 -23.74 5.51
N ASP A 332 -5.35 -24.01 4.44
CA ASP A 332 -4.91 -23.04 3.45
C ASP A 332 -5.27 -23.57 2.06
N CYS A 333 -6.10 -22.83 1.33
CA CYS A 333 -6.59 -23.18 0.00
C CYS A 333 -6.06 -22.25 -1.10
N GLY A 334 -5.04 -21.45 -0.81
CA GLY A 334 -4.42 -20.49 -1.74
C GLY A 334 -5.23 -19.19 -1.93
N CYS A 335 -6.45 -19.12 -1.39
CA CYS A 335 -7.28 -17.92 -1.42
C CYS A 335 -8.16 -17.90 -0.16
N ASP A 336 -7.82 -17.05 0.81
CA ASP A 336 -8.43 -17.10 2.13
C ASP A 336 -9.93 -16.79 2.09
N ASN A 337 -10.75 -17.75 2.57
CA ASN A 337 -12.22 -17.72 2.59
C ASN A 337 -12.91 -17.45 1.23
N CYS A 338 -12.19 -17.57 0.11
CA CYS A 338 -12.77 -17.42 -1.23
C CYS A 338 -13.75 -18.55 -1.53
N ILE A 339 -14.71 -18.31 -2.44
CA ILE A 339 -15.65 -19.36 -2.88
C ILE A 339 -15.32 -19.92 -4.26
N GLY A 340 -14.32 -19.36 -4.95
CA GLY A 340 -13.91 -19.74 -6.31
C GLY A 340 -14.71 -18.99 -7.39
N SER A 341 -15.14 -17.77 -7.07
CA SER A 341 -15.90 -16.90 -7.94
C SER A 341 -15.05 -15.73 -8.41
N LEU A 342 -15.25 -15.27 -9.66
CA LEU A 342 -14.63 -14.03 -10.14
C LEU A 342 -14.95 -12.83 -9.22
N PHE A 343 -16.11 -12.84 -8.55
CA PHE A 343 -16.51 -11.81 -7.59
C PHE A 343 -15.69 -11.81 -6.29
N ASP A 344 -14.93 -12.86 -6.00
CA ASP A 344 -14.05 -12.86 -4.82
C ASP A 344 -13.08 -11.67 -4.88
N VAL A 345 -12.64 -11.26 -6.09
CA VAL A 345 -11.79 -10.09 -6.32
C VAL A 345 -12.44 -8.79 -5.83
N SER A 346 -13.67 -8.50 -6.27
CA SER A 346 -14.38 -7.28 -5.86
C SER A 346 -14.80 -7.33 -4.39
N ASN A 347 -15.24 -8.50 -3.92
CA ASN A 347 -15.65 -8.69 -2.53
C ASN A 347 -14.47 -8.44 -1.58
N ARG A 348 -13.27 -8.92 -1.92
CA ARG A 348 -12.08 -8.66 -1.11
C ARG A 348 -11.78 -7.17 -1.03
N LEU A 349 -11.90 -6.42 -2.13
CA LEU A 349 -11.69 -4.97 -2.09
C LEU A 349 -12.76 -4.26 -1.22
N ASP A 350 -14.02 -4.70 -1.27
CA ASP A 350 -15.10 -4.18 -0.41
C ASP A 350 -14.85 -4.48 1.08
N ASP A 351 -14.31 -5.66 1.40
CA ASP A 351 -13.87 -6.06 2.74
C ASP A 351 -12.77 -5.10 3.24
N LEU A 352 -11.68 -4.93 2.48
CA LEU A 352 -10.57 -4.03 2.85
C LEU A 352 -11.05 -2.58 3.00
N SER A 353 -11.96 -2.11 2.15
CA SER A 353 -12.58 -0.78 2.25
C SER A 353 -13.40 -0.62 3.53
N THR A 354 -14.07 -1.69 3.95
CA THR A 354 -14.84 -1.72 5.20
C THR A 354 -13.92 -1.68 6.41
N TYR A 355 -12.80 -2.39 6.40
CA TYR A 355 -11.85 -2.37 7.51
C TYR A 355 -11.19 -1.00 7.70
N GLN A 356 -10.82 -0.31 6.62
CA GLN A 356 -10.34 1.07 6.71
C GLN A 356 -11.36 2.02 7.36
N GLN A 357 -12.65 1.85 7.03
CA GLN A 357 -13.73 2.62 7.64
C GLN A 357 -13.87 2.31 9.14
N TRP A 358 -13.73 1.05 9.53
CA TRP A 358 -13.80 0.64 10.95
C TRP A 358 -12.63 1.18 11.76
N LEU A 359 -11.44 1.24 11.17
CA LEU A 359 -10.25 1.85 11.77
C LEU A 359 -10.35 3.39 11.85
N GLY A 360 -11.32 3.98 11.15
CA GLY A 360 -11.48 5.44 11.07
C GLY A 360 -10.34 6.12 10.30
N GLU A 361 -9.61 5.37 9.48
CA GLU A 361 -8.51 5.83 8.66
C GLU A 361 -9.03 6.55 7.42
N TRP A 362 -8.19 7.42 6.83
CA TRP A 362 -8.47 7.89 5.49
C TRP A 362 -8.33 6.74 4.50
N ARG A 363 -9.15 6.76 3.45
CA ARG A 363 -9.17 5.70 2.44
C ARG A 363 -7.87 5.69 1.64
N LYS A 364 -7.03 4.71 1.91
CA LYS A 364 -5.88 4.32 1.08
C LYS A 364 -6.39 3.73 -0.24
N PRO A 365 -5.74 4.04 -1.37
CA PRO A 365 -5.98 3.34 -2.62
C PRO A 365 -5.90 1.82 -2.45
N LEU A 366 -6.88 1.12 -3.02
CA LEU A 366 -6.96 -0.34 -3.04
C LEU A 366 -6.76 -0.84 -4.46
N TRP A 367 -5.79 -1.73 -4.66
CA TRP A 367 -5.39 -2.28 -5.95
C TRP A 367 -5.47 -3.80 -5.92
N SER A 368 -5.31 -4.43 -7.08
CA SER A 368 -5.37 -5.90 -7.19
C SER A 368 -4.16 -6.46 -7.91
N VAL A 369 -3.62 -7.53 -7.37
CA VAL A 369 -2.77 -8.48 -8.08
C VAL A 369 -3.70 -9.57 -8.60
N LEU A 370 -3.77 -9.74 -9.92
CA LEU A 370 -4.77 -10.61 -10.52
C LEU A 370 -4.17 -11.94 -10.96
N GLN A 371 -4.97 -13.01 -10.85
CA GLN A 371 -4.52 -14.32 -11.27
C GLN A 371 -4.26 -14.34 -12.78
N ALA A 372 -3.03 -14.66 -13.14
CA ALA A 372 -2.59 -14.96 -14.51
C ALA A 372 -1.69 -16.20 -14.55
N PHE A 373 -1.80 -17.04 -13.53
CA PHE A 373 -0.99 -18.24 -13.31
C PHE A 373 -1.84 -19.37 -12.70
N ASP A 374 -1.26 -20.56 -12.67
CA ASP A 374 -1.78 -21.75 -12.00
C ASP A 374 -0.65 -22.53 -11.32
N GLY A 375 -0.98 -23.63 -10.64
CA GLY A 375 0.00 -24.49 -9.99
C GLY A 375 -0.04 -24.45 -8.46
N GLU A 376 1.12 -24.70 -7.85
CA GLU A 376 1.35 -24.82 -6.39
C GLU A 376 0.47 -25.85 -5.66
N GLY A 377 -0.33 -26.62 -6.39
CA GLY A 377 -1.32 -27.52 -5.84
C GLY A 377 -2.66 -26.85 -5.52
N TYR A 378 -2.74 -25.51 -5.48
CA TYR A 378 -4.00 -24.81 -5.19
C TYR A 378 -4.87 -24.61 -6.43
N TRP A 379 -4.27 -24.23 -7.57
CA TRP A 379 -5.00 -23.85 -8.78
C TRP A 379 -4.84 -24.92 -9.87
N GLN A 380 -5.95 -25.56 -10.24
CA GLN A 380 -5.96 -26.68 -11.19
C GLN A 380 -5.80 -26.28 -12.66
N ARG A 381 -5.93 -24.99 -12.98
CA ARG A 381 -5.82 -24.47 -14.34
C ARG A 381 -5.51 -22.98 -14.36
N LEU A 382 -4.93 -22.54 -15.47
CA LEU A 382 -4.82 -21.13 -15.81
C LEU A 382 -6.21 -20.48 -16.01
N PRO A 383 -6.34 -19.19 -15.66
CA PRO A 383 -7.44 -18.35 -16.14
C PRO A 383 -7.42 -18.24 -17.67
N THR A 384 -8.61 -18.13 -18.26
CA THR A 384 -8.74 -17.70 -19.66
C THR A 384 -8.53 -16.19 -19.78
N ASP A 385 -8.17 -15.70 -20.96
CA ASP A 385 -8.02 -14.25 -21.23
C ASP A 385 -9.27 -13.45 -20.81
N MET A 386 -10.46 -14.03 -21.01
CA MET A 386 -11.72 -13.41 -20.63
C MET A 386 -11.92 -13.37 -19.11
N GLU A 387 -11.53 -14.41 -18.38
CA GLU A 387 -11.57 -14.41 -16.91
C GLU A 387 -10.60 -13.38 -16.33
N THR A 388 -9.37 -13.30 -16.85
CA THR A 388 -8.40 -12.25 -16.47
C THR A 388 -8.95 -10.85 -16.74
N TRP A 389 -9.58 -10.64 -17.90
CA TRP A 389 -10.22 -9.36 -18.24
C TRP A 389 -11.39 -9.02 -17.30
N VAL A 390 -12.24 -9.99 -16.96
CA VAL A 390 -13.35 -9.77 -16.01
C VAL A 390 -12.83 -9.47 -14.61
N MET A 391 -11.79 -10.16 -14.12
CA MET A 391 -11.16 -9.83 -12.85
C MET A 391 -10.61 -8.39 -12.85
N ALA A 392 -10.01 -7.94 -13.96
CA ALA A 392 -9.53 -6.56 -14.11
C ALA A 392 -10.66 -5.53 -14.13
N LEU A 393 -11.84 -5.87 -14.65
CA LEU A 393 -13.00 -4.99 -14.55
C LEU A 393 -13.57 -4.96 -13.14
N LEU A 394 -13.68 -6.11 -12.48
CA LEU A 394 -14.20 -6.23 -11.12
C LEU A 394 -13.31 -5.51 -10.11
N SER A 395 -11.98 -5.49 -10.32
CA SER A 395 -11.07 -4.73 -9.47
C SER A 395 -11.24 -3.21 -9.60
N LEU A 396 -11.77 -2.72 -10.73
CA LEU A 396 -12.02 -1.30 -10.98
C LEU A 396 -13.43 -0.86 -10.55
N VAL A 397 -14.38 -1.78 -10.46
CA VAL A 397 -15.79 -1.52 -10.14
C VAL A 397 -16.04 -1.82 -8.67
N MET A 398 -15.65 -0.89 -7.81
CA MET A 398 -16.01 -0.88 -6.39
C MET A 398 -17.43 -0.31 -6.20
N GLU A 399 -18.28 -0.98 -5.41
CA GLU A 399 -19.73 -0.70 -5.36
C GLU A 399 -20.10 0.57 -4.56
N ARG A 400 -19.15 1.43 -4.22
CA ARG A 400 -19.41 2.82 -3.84
C ARG A 400 -18.52 3.75 -4.64
N ARG A 401 -19.17 4.51 -5.54
CA ARG A 401 -18.63 5.63 -6.33
C ARG A 401 -17.46 6.30 -5.58
N GLU A 402 -16.32 6.43 -6.26
CA GLU A 402 -15.21 7.37 -5.96
C GLU A 402 -13.86 6.82 -5.43
N SER A 403 -13.47 5.58 -5.75
CA SER A 403 -12.02 5.24 -5.80
C SER A 403 -11.70 4.36 -6.99
N ARG A 404 -10.94 4.88 -7.96
CA ARG A 404 -10.43 4.10 -9.09
C ARG A 404 -9.16 3.38 -8.66
N ALA A 405 -9.23 2.05 -8.65
CA ALA A 405 -8.13 1.14 -8.40
C ALA A 405 -7.13 1.12 -9.58
N GLY A 406 -5.90 0.68 -9.31
CA GLY A 406 -4.95 0.17 -10.29
C GLY A 406 -4.85 -1.35 -10.18
N PHE A 407 -4.22 -2.00 -11.16
CA PHE A 407 -4.02 -3.45 -11.16
C PHE A 407 -2.65 -3.79 -11.73
N ILE A 408 -2.02 -4.80 -11.12
CA ILE A 408 -0.66 -5.23 -11.42
C ILE A 408 -0.66 -6.76 -11.57
#